data_AF-A0A969ERV8-F1
#
_entry.id   AF-A0A969ERV8-F1
#
_cell.length_a   1.000
_cell.length_b   1.000
_cell.length_c   1.000
_cell.angle_alpha   90.00
_cell.angle_beta   90.00
_cell.angle_gamma   90.00
#
_symmetry.space_group_name_H-M   'P 1'
#
loop_
_entity.id
_entity.type
_entity.pdbx_description
1 polymer ?
#
loop_
_entity_poly.entity_id
_entity_poly.type
_entity_poly.pdbx_seq_one_letter_code
_entity_poly.pdbx_strand_id
1 'polypeptide(L)'
;MRSAEPGSLYTLARNAVLPQPARVQHIQALKLGLTCKVDLLANDRGDADMAMKCKEYERTGAIEMKKNNPLIRIVPAVAVGFILATAVSLNWVADAHAQSNIGIIGIPGPDDDNDDEDEIPFDVADVYAELNNTDGDLGFHALIDGDAWRRLDIESPSGRKLLNVNVRGSLRRQGLTELFFESAEPPFDELSPEEFFARFEEGEYEIEGKTLDGQELESTDLFWHVMPAPPEPTVNGELMAIQCDDEEPGYDASLVSSPVTIAWDPVTTSHPTIGRFGEIAAALYQVVVEVDLEVNGEEFTSVFNVNLPPDETEMTVPEEFIALGETFKYEVLVKEATGGNQVAVESCFVVN
;
A
#
# COMPACT_ATOMS: atom_id res chain seq x y z
N MET A 1 -34.36 61.67 -33.21
CA MET A 1 -34.48 60.28 -32.74
C MET A 1 -33.10 59.68 -32.87
N ARG A 2 -32.45 59.45 -31.73
CA ARG A 2 -31.00 59.27 -31.61
C ARG A 2 -30.60 57.81 -31.85
N SER A 3 -29.38 57.72 -32.36
CA SER A 3 -28.60 56.60 -32.84
C SER A 3 -28.33 55.51 -31.80
N ALA A 4 -28.13 54.30 -32.35
CA ALA A 4 -27.61 53.12 -31.68
C ALA A 4 -26.16 53.31 -31.21
N GLU A 5 -25.85 52.79 -30.03
CA GLU A 5 -24.50 52.46 -29.56
C GLU A 5 -24.42 50.97 -29.18
N PRO A 6 -23.26 50.32 -29.38
CA PRO A 6 -23.05 48.90 -29.14
C PRO A 6 -22.72 48.60 -27.67
N GLY A 7 -23.40 47.62 -27.09
CA GLY A 7 -23.15 47.11 -25.74
C GLY A 7 -21.90 46.24 -25.68
N SER A 8 -20.97 46.65 -24.82
CA SER A 8 -19.79 45.93 -24.36
C SER A 8 -20.14 44.64 -23.62
N LEU A 9 -19.60 43.50 -24.06
CA LEU A 9 -19.52 42.26 -23.28
C LEU A 9 -18.10 42.12 -22.71
N TYR A 10 -17.97 42.44 -21.42
CA TYR A 10 -16.82 42.11 -20.58
C TYR A 10 -17.38 41.53 -19.29
N THR A 11 -17.44 40.20 -19.17
CA THR A 11 -17.60 39.52 -17.88
C THR A 11 -17.00 38.11 -17.89
N LEU A 12 -15.89 37.98 -17.15
CA LEU A 12 -15.42 36.84 -16.34
C LEU A 12 -15.28 35.45 -16.98
N ALA A 13 -14.07 35.17 -17.46
CA ALA A 13 -13.46 33.86 -17.34
C ALA A 13 -12.45 33.92 -16.17
N ARG A 14 -12.77 33.30 -15.03
CA ARG A 14 -11.79 32.91 -14.00
C ARG A 14 -12.29 31.68 -13.24
N ASN A 15 -11.34 30.79 -12.99
CA ASN A 15 -11.38 29.55 -12.20
C ASN A 15 -11.68 28.27 -12.99
N ALA A 16 -10.84 27.99 -14.00
CA ALA A 16 -10.45 26.61 -14.28
C ALA A 16 -9.18 26.33 -13.46
N VAL A 17 -9.29 25.45 -12.46
CA VAL A 17 -8.12 24.87 -11.77
C VAL A 17 -7.50 23.89 -12.75
N LEU A 18 -6.29 24.18 -13.20
CA LEU A 18 -5.49 23.25 -14.00
C LEU A 18 -4.99 22.12 -13.08
N PRO A 19 -5.04 20.85 -13.49
CA PRO A 19 -4.45 19.76 -12.72
C PRO A 19 -2.94 19.98 -12.57
N GLN A 20 -2.43 19.77 -11.36
CA GLN A 20 -1.00 19.77 -11.06
C GLN A 20 -0.34 18.58 -11.77
N PRO A 21 0.88 18.71 -12.33
CA PRO A 21 1.58 17.57 -12.90
C PRO A 21 2.02 16.59 -11.81
N ALA A 22 1.87 15.30 -12.08
CA ALA A 22 2.29 14.20 -11.22
C ALA A 22 3.78 14.32 -10.83
N ARG A 23 4.08 14.04 -9.55
CA ARG A 23 5.44 14.09 -8.99
C ARG A 23 6.23 12.83 -9.38
N VAL A 24 7.51 13.04 -9.69
CA VAL A 24 8.51 12.02 -10.03
C VAL A 24 8.81 11.10 -8.84
N GLN A 25 8.71 9.78 -9.03
CA GLN A 25 9.05 8.75 -8.04
C GLN A 25 10.47 8.17 -8.25
N HIS A 26 11.12 7.73 -7.17
CA HIS A 26 12.46 7.14 -7.15
C HIS A 26 12.39 5.61 -7.14
N ILE A 27 13.16 4.94 -8.01
CA ILE A 27 13.38 3.48 -7.98
C ILE A 27 14.72 3.23 -7.28
N GLN A 28 14.72 2.41 -6.21
CA GLN A 28 15.93 2.01 -5.48
C GLN A 28 16.28 0.54 -5.75
N ALA A 29 17.36 0.29 -6.51
CA ALA A 29 17.96 -1.04 -6.63
C ALA A 29 19.05 -1.18 -5.54
N LEU A 30 18.74 -1.89 -4.46
CA LEU A 30 19.49 -1.81 -3.19
C LEU A 30 20.86 -2.52 -3.15
N LYS A 31 21.39 -3.04 -4.27
CA LYS A 31 22.72 -3.69 -4.28
C LYS A 31 23.69 -3.31 -5.39
N LEU A 32 23.26 -2.59 -6.43
CA LEU A 32 24.15 -2.24 -7.56
C LEU A 32 24.66 -0.79 -7.57
N GLY A 33 24.30 0.04 -6.58
CA GLY A 33 24.76 1.43 -6.54
C GLY A 33 24.27 2.28 -7.72
N LEU A 34 23.23 1.83 -8.41
CA LEU A 34 22.55 2.55 -9.48
C LEU A 34 21.39 3.35 -8.89
N THR A 35 21.35 4.63 -9.20
CA THR A 35 20.18 5.49 -8.96
C THR A 35 19.64 5.88 -10.32
N CYS A 36 18.41 5.48 -10.62
CA CYS A 36 17.73 5.85 -11.86
C CYS A 36 16.74 6.97 -11.55
N LYS A 37 16.74 7.99 -12.40
CA LYS A 37 15.79 9.11 -12.33
C LYS A 37 14.88 9.02 -13.55
N VAL A 38 13.57 9.03 -13.29
CA VAL A 38 12.55 9.13 -14.34
C VAL A 38 12.19 10.60 -14.45
N ASP A 39 12.36 11.17 -15.64
CA ASP A 39 11.92 12.54 -15.92
C ASP A 39 10.71 12.48 -16.86
N LEU A 40 9.60 13.13 -16.48
CA LEU A 40 8.48 13.39 -17.38
C LEU A 40 8.85 14.57 -18.27
N LEU A 41 8.97 14.33 -19.57
CA LEU A 41 9.24 15.38 -20.55
C LEU A 41 7.97 15.65 -21.34
N ALA A 42 7.45 16.87 -21.25
CA ALA A 42 6.41 17.34 -22.16
C ALA A 42 7.04 17.52 -23.54
N ASN A 43 6.51 16.82 -24.55
CA ASN A 43 6.93 17.05 -25.94
C ASN A 43 6.21 18.26 -26.55
N ASP A 44 6.68 18.76 -27.69
CA ASP A 44 6.14 19.96 -28.37
C ASP A 44 4.66 19.81 -28.82
N ARG A 45 4.05 18.64 -28.62
CA ARG A 45 2.64 18.35 -28.93
C ARG A 45 1.74 18.33 -27.70
N GLY A 46 2.29 18.42 -26.49
CA GLY A 46 1.53 18.38 -25.24
C GLY A 46 1.25 16.97 -24.71
N ASP A 47 1.85 15.93 -25.30
CA ASP A 47 1.82 14.57 -24.77
C ASP A 47 2.98 14.37 -23.78
N ALA A 48 2.77 13.55 -22.75
CA ALA A 48 3.80 13.19 -21.79
C ALA A 48 4.61 11.99 -22.31
N ASP A 49 5.90 12.17 -22.57
CA ASP A 49 6.85 11.08 -22.82
C ASP A 49 7.65 10.81 -21.52
N MET A 50 7.74 9.54 -21.11
CA MET A 50 8.61 9.10 -20.02
C MET A 50 9.99 8.74 -20.58
N ALA A 51 11.04 9.32 -19.98
CA ALA A 51 12.42 8.96 -20.29
C ALA A 51 13.17 8.57 -19.00
N MET A 52 13.67 7.34 -18.95
CA MET A 52 14.48 6.83 -17.84
C MET A 52 15.97 7.04 -18.15
N LYS A 53 16.70 7.69 -17.23
CA LYS A 53 18.17 7.81 -17.31
C LYS A 53 18.80 7.27 -16.04
N CYS A 54 19.61 6.23 -16.20
CA CYS A 54 20.43 5.67 -15.12
C CYS A 54 21.89 6.15 -15.25
N LYS A 55 22.53 6.45 -14.11
CA LYS A 55 23.98 6.74 -14.05
C LYS A 55 24.65 5.73 -13.13
N GLU A 56 25.74 5.14 -13.63
CA GLU A 56 26.58 4.19 -12.89
C GLU A 56 27.59 4.93 -12.00
N TYR A 57 27.80 4.43 -10.78
CA TYR A 57 28.76 4.99 -9.81
C TYR A 57 29.91 3.99 -9.60
N GLU A 58 31.11 4.30 -10.12
CA GLU A 58 32.31 3.50 -9.83
C GLU A 58 32.73 3.68 -8.36
N ARG A 59 32.63 2.62 -7.54
CA ARG A 59 33.22 2.58 -6.20
C ARG A 59 34.58 1.87 -6.25
N THR A 60 35.66 2.65 -6.15
CA THR A 60 36.99 2.18 -5.79
C THR A 60 37.07 1.89 -4.29
N GLY A 61 37.38 0.65 -3.89
CA GLY A 61 37.75 0.35 -2.49
C GLY A 61 37.78 -1.14 -2.17
N ALA A 62 38.97 -1.75 -2.23
CA ALA A 62 39.22 -3.13 -1.87
C ALA A 62 39.19 -3.36 -0.33
N ILE A 63 38.59 -4.46 0.13
CA ILE A 63 38.83 -5.01 1.47
C ILE A 63 39.13 -6.51 1.34
N GLU A 64 40.31 -6.89 1.82
CA GLU A 64 40.92 -8.22 1.82
C GLU A 64 40.34 -9.08 2.96
N MET A 65 39.75 -10.25 2.66
CA MET A 65 39.29 -11.20 3.67
C MET A 65 40.33 -12.32 3.92
N LYS A 66 40.76 -12.48 5.17
CA LYS A 66 41.57 -13.61 5.63
C LYS A 66 40.68 -14.82 5.98
N LYS A 67 41.00 -15.96 5.37
CA LYS A 67 40.50 -17.31 5.67
C LYS A 67 40.85 -17.76 7.08
N ASN A 68 39.92 -18.44 7.76
CA ASN A 68 40.15 -19.70 8.48
C ASN A 68 38.83 -20.40 8.84
N ASN A 69 38.77 -21.69 8.51
CA ASN A 69 37.70 -22.70 8.72
C ASN A 69 38.19 -23.72 9.80
N PRO A 70 37.48 -24.81 10.16
CA PRO A 70 36.04 -25.14 10.11
C PRO A 70 35.52 -25.82 11.41
N LEU A 71 34.20 -26.05 11.50
CA LEU A 71 33.51 -27.29 11.95
C LEU A 71 32.08 -26.94 12.41
N ILE A 72 31.05 -27.58 11.82
CA ILE A 72 29.93 -28.24 12.52
C ILE A 72 28.96 -28.87 11.48
N ARG A 73 28.30 -29.92 11.95
CA ARG A 73 27.64 -31.05 11.27
C ARG A 73 26.39 -30.72 10.46
N ILE A 74 26.20 -31.53 9.41
CA ILE A 74 24.96 -31.74 8.65
C ILE A 74 23.97 -32.59 9.47
N VAL A 75 22.72 -32.15 9.55
CA VAL A 75 21.54 -32.94 9.96
C VAL A 75 20.45 -32.64 8.91
N PRO A 76 19.68 -33.63 8.40
CA PRO A 76 18.74 -33.39 7.32
C PRO A 76 17.54 -32.61 7.85
N ALA A 77 17.25 -31.45 7.24
CA ALA A 77 16.02 -30.72 7.47
C ALA A 77 14.90 -31.31 6.59
N VAL A 78 13.78 -31.56 7.25
CA VAL A 78 12.49 -31.94 6.71
C VAL A 78 11.98 -30.81 5.82
N ALA A 79 11.33 -31.16 4.71
CA ALA A 79 10.64 -30.22 3.83
C ALA A 79 9.60 -29.43 4.64
N VAL A 80 9.85 -28.13 4.76
CA VAL A 80 8.88 -27.14 5.25
C VAL A 80 8.51 -26.35 4.00
N GLY A 81 7.25 -26.45 3.60
CA GLY A 81 6.69 -25.61 2.54
C GLY A 81 6.87 -24.15 2.96
N PHE A 82 7.52 -23.38 2.10
CA PHE A 82 7.63 -21.95 2.27
C PHE A 82 6.28 -21.35 1.85
N ILE A 83 5.46 -20.97 2.83
CA ILE A 83 4.43 -19.96 2.62
C ILE A 83 5.18 -18.64 2.66
N LEU A 84 5.54 -18.14 1.47
CA LEU A 84 6.01 -16.77 1.29
C LEU A 84 4.76 -15.89 1.24
N ALA A 85 4.26 -15.49 2.40
CA ALA A 85 3.53 -14.24 2.49
C ALA A 85 4.59 -13.15 2.26
N THR A 86 4.76 -12.76 1.00
CA THR A 86 5.55 -11.58 0.67
C THR A 86 4.78 -10.39 1.22
N ALA A 87 5.18 -9.94 2.41
CA ALA A 87 4.81 -8.62 2.90
C ALA A 87 5.27 -7.60 1.85
N VAL A 88 4.38 -7.26 0.90
CA VAL A 88 4.60 -6.23 -0.09
C VAL A 88 4.80 -4.97 0.73
N SER A 89 6.04 -4.50 0.77
CA SER A 89 6.41 -3.35 1.55
C SER A 89 5.58 -2.15 1.05
N LEU A 90 4.56 -1.76 1.82
CA LEU A 90 3.76 -0.55 1.64
C LEU A 90 4.66 0.68 1.83
N ASN A 91 5.53 0.91 0.85
CA ASN A 91 6.28 2.14 0.72
C ASN A 91 5.30 3.21 0.22
N TRP A 92 4.88 4.08 1.15
CA TRP A 92 4.17 5.36 0.98
C TRP A 92 2.64 5.31 0.78
N VAL A 93 1.90 5.29 1.90
CA VAL A 93 0.45 5.61 1.99
C VAL A 93 0.17 7.06 2.42
N ALA A 94 1.18 7.90 2.61
CA ALA A 94 0.98 9.25 3.16
C ALA A 94 0.23 10.28 2.27
N ASP A 95 -0.05 10.00 0.99
CA ASP A 95 -0.59 11.01 0.04
C ASP A 95 -2.04 10.78 -0.44
N ALA A 96 -2.78 9.78 0.07
CA ALA A 96 -4.18 9.54 -0.33
C ALA A 96 -5.24 10.03 0.68
N HIS A 97 -4.89 10.26 1.94
CA HIS A 97 -5.86 10.64 2.99
C HIS A 97 -5.91 12.16 3.21
N ALA A 98 -6.28 12.91 2.18
CA ALA A 98 -6.57 14.34 2.31
C ALA A 98 -7.95 14.67 1.74
N GLN A 99 -9.03 14.15 2.36
CA GLN A 99 -10.37 14.77 2.39
C GLN A 99 -11.44 13.86 3.03
N SER A 100 -11.65 13.93 4.35
CA SER A 100 -12.98 13.66 4.96
C SER A 100 -13.14 14.06 6.45
N ASN A 101 -12.36 15.00 7.00
CA ASN A 101 -12.69 15.56 8.32
C ASN A 101 -13.81 16.61 8.20
N ILE A 102 -15.07 16.15 8.19
CA ILE A 102 -16.24 17.00 8.45
C ILE A 102 -16.32 17.22 9.96
N GLY A 103 -15.65 18.26 10.43
CA GLY A 103 -15.81 18.76 11.80
C GLY A 103 -17.25 19.22 12.04
N ILE A 104 -17.98 18.52 12.90
CA ILE A 104 -19.29 18.96 13.39
C ILE A 104 -19.06 20.10 14.39
N ILE A 105 -19.53 21.30 14.04
CA ILE A 105 -19.48 22.49 14.90
C ILE A 105 -20.46 22.28 16.07
N GLY A 106 -19.91 21.96 17.25
CA GLY A 106 -20.62 21.92 18.53
C GLY A 106 -21.00 23.33 19.02
N ILE A 107 -22.22 23.48 19.52
CA ILE A 107 -22.74 24.71 20.14
C ILE A 107 -22.15 24.83 21.57
N PRO A 108 -21.60 25.99 22.00
CA PRO A 108 -20.91 26.08 23.29
C PRO A 108 -21.89 26.08 24.46
N GLY A 109 -21.74 25.12 25.36
CA GLY A 109 -22.24 25.16 26.74
C GLY A 109 -21.20 25.83 27.66
N PRO A 110 -21.61 26.40 28.82
CA PRO A 110 -20.70 27.15 29.67
C PRO A 110 -19.98 26.27 30.69
N ASP A 111 -18.67 26.49 30.77
CA ASP A 111 -17.74 26.16 31.86
C ASP A 111 -17.59 24.67 32.24
N ASP A 112 -16.70 23.98 31.52
CA ASP A 112 -15.88 22.89 32.06
C ASP A 112 -14.42 23.14 31.63
N ASP A 113 -13.47 22.80 32.47
CA ASP A 113 -12.05 23.15 32.34
C ASP A 113 -11.42 22.52 31.06
N ASN A 114 -11.30 23.30 29.98
CA ASN A 114 -10.63 22.91 28.71
C ASN A 114 -9.12 22.71 28.94
N ASP A 115 -8.70 21.47 29.27
CA ASP A 115 -7.33 20.98 29.00
C ASP A 115 -7.24 20.26 27.63
N ASP A 116 -8.37 20.08 26.92
CA ASP A 116 -8.48 19.36 25.64
C ASP A 116 -7.99 20.17 24.40
N GLU A 117 -7.28 21.29 24.58
CA GLU A 117 -6.81 22.16 23.47
C GLU A 117 -5.38 21.89 22.99
N ASP A 118 -4.67 20.89 23.56
CA ASP A 118 -3.22 20.68 23.35
C ASP A 118 -2.80 19.34 22.69
N GLU A 119 -3.74 18.50 22.25
CA GLU A 119 -3.41 17.22 21.61
C GLU A 119 -2.99 17.40 20.14
N ILE A 120 -1.85 16.79 19.79
CA ILE A 120 -1.27 16.86 18.45
C ILE A 120 -1.76 15.64 17.65
N PRO A 121 -2.42 15.80 16.50
CA PRO A 121 -2.78 14.63 15.70
C PRO A 121 -1.54 13.95 15.12
N PHE A 122 -1.64 12.64 14.89
CA PHE A 122 -0.69 11.96 14.02
C PHE A 122 -0.89 12.43 12.56
N ASP A 123 0.17 12.34 11.76
CA ASP A 123 0.07 12.62 10.32
C ASP A 123 -0.67 11.48 9.60
N VAL A 124 -0.45 10.23 10.06
CA VAL A 124 -1.18 9.02 9.64
C VAL A 124 -1.49 8.17 10.88
N ALA A 125 -2.72 7.70 11.00
CA ALA A 125 -3.13 6.76 12.04
C ALA A 125 -4.17 5.81 11.46
N ASP A 126 -3.71 4.79 10.73
CA ASP A 126 -4.58 3.82 10.08
C ASP A 126 -4.57 2.49 10.86
N VAL A 127 -5.74 1.89 11.07
CA VAL A 127 -5.93 0.49 11.49
C VAL A 127 -6.93 -0.20 10.58
N TYR A 128 -6.55 -1.32 9.98
CA TYR A 128 -7.40 -1.97 8.97
C TYR A 128 -7.15 -3.48 8.89
N ALA A 129 -8.07 -4.19 8.25
CA ALA A 129 -7.90 -5.59 7.89
C ALA A 129 -7.44 -5.72 6.44
N GLU A 130 -6.54 -6.67 6.20
CA GLU A 130 -6.12 -7.10 4.87
C GLU A 130 -6.52 -8.56 4.67
N LEU A 131 -7.10 -8.86 3.51
CA LEU A 131 -7.44 -10.20 3.05
C LEU A 131 -6.63 -10.54 1.81
N ASN A 132 -5.79 -11.57 1.88
CA ASN A 132 -5.37 -12.26 0.68
C ASN A 132 -6.46 -13.26 0.27
N ASN A 133 -7.28 -12.88 -0.72
CA ASN A 133 -8.40 -13.70 -1.13
C ASN A 133 -7.96 -14.97 -1.87
N THR A 134 -6.77 -14.95 -2.50
CA THR A 134 -6.22 -16.11 -3.20
C THR A 134 -5.78 -17.19 -2.20
N ASP A 135 -5.05 -16.80 -1.16
CA ASP A 135 -4.49 -17.74 -0.17
C ASP A 135 -5.42 -18.02 1.01
N GLY A 136 -6.41 -17.15 1.24
CA GLY A 136 -7.44 -17.35 2.24
C GLY A 136 -6.92 -17.17 3.67
N ASP A 137 -6.33 -16.02 3.93
CA ASP A 137 -5.92 -15.56 5.26
C ASP A 137 -6.34 -14.10 5.50
N LEU A 138 -6.25 -13.65 6.76
CA LEU A 138 -6.63 -12.31 7.19
C LEU A 138 -5.64 -11.75 8.20
N GLY A 139 -5.19 -10.52 7.96
CA GLY A 139 -4.31 -9.78 8.85
C GLY A 139 -4.95 -8.52 9.43
N PHE A 140 -4.55 -8.16 10.64
CA PHE A 140 -4.78 -6.84 11.22
C PHE A 140 -3.52 -6.01 11.05
N HIS A 141 -3.66 -4.86 10.41
CA HIS A 141 -2.57 -3.97 10.05
C HIS A 141 -2.73 -2.62 10.76
N ALA A 142 -1.62 -1.96 11.04
CA ALA A 142 -1.64 -0.57 11.44
C ALA A 142 -0.42 0.20 10.91
N LEU A 143 -0.67 1.43 10.48
CA LEU A 143 0.35 2.39 10.04
C LEU A 143 0.18 3.69 10.82
N ILE A 144 1.15 3.99 11.67
CA ILE A 144 1.18 5.20 12.46
C ILE A 144 2.41 6.02 12.06
N ASP A 145 2.20 7.26 11.60
CA ASP A 145 3.27 8.20 11.26
C ASP A 145 2.98 9.60 11.82
N GLY A 146 4.04 10.35 12.09
CA GLY A 146 3.95 11.72 12.58
C GLY A 146 5.23 12.19 13.26
N ASP A 147 5.07 13.15 14.16
CA ASP A 147 6.18 13.72 14.92
C ASP A 147 6.91 12.70 15.80
N ALA A 148 8.15 13.02 16.17
CA ALA A 148 9.01 12.13 16.94
C ALA A 148 8.43 11.79 18.33
N TRP A 149 8.11 10.51 18.55
CA TRP A 149 7.52 9.98 19.77
C TRP A 149 8.42 8.99 20.52
N ARG A 150 8.16 8.82 21.81
CA ARG A 150 8.87 7.88 22.71
C ARG A 150 7.97 6.82 23.33
N ARG A 151 6.66 6.96 23.17
CA ARG A 151 5.63 6.02 23.57
C ARG A 151 4.52 6.05 22.51
N LEU A 152 3.96 4.89 22.24
CA LEU A 152 2.78 4.70 21.40
C LEU A 152 1.90 3.61 22.03
N ASP A 153 0.60 3.82 22.04
CA ASP A 153 -0.43 2.88 22.47
C ASP A 153 -1.52 2.81 21.39
N ILE A 154 -2.06 1.61 21.19
CA ILE A 154 -3.28 1.40 20.38
C ILE A 154 -4.28 0.68 21.27
N GLU A 155 -5.49 1.24 21.40
CA GLU A 155 -6.57 0.69 22.20
C GLU A 155 -7.81 0.41 21.35
N SER A 156 -8.50 -0.69 21.68
CA SER A 156 -9.75 -1.05 21.00
C SER A 156 -10.92 -0.17 21.48
N PRO A 157 -12.09 -0.26 20.83
CA PRO A 157 -13.28 0.54 21.18
C PRO A 157 -13.78 0.34 22.62
N SER A 158 -13.42 -0.78 23.26
CA SER A 158 -13.73 -1.07 24.66
C SER A 158 -12.64 -0.65 25.65
N GLY A 159 -11.60 0.07 25.19
CA GLY A 159 -10.43 0.47 25.98
C GLY A 159 -9.45 -0.69 26.24
N ARG A 160 -9.51 -1.77 25.44
CA ARG A 160 -8.54 -2.85 25.55
C ARG A 160 -7.28 -2.47 24.77
N LYS A 161 -6.18 -2.27 25.49
CA LYS A 161 -4.85 -2.04 24.92
C LYS A 161 -4.41 -3.23 24.05
N LEU A 162 -4.22 -2.99 22.75
CA LEU A 162 -3.78 -3.96 21.75
C LEU A 162 -2.26 -3.91 21.56
N LEU A 163 -1.70 -2.70 21.57
CA LEU A 163 -0.27 -2.48 21.43
C LEU A 163 0.23 -1.45 22.44
N ASN A 164 1.45 -1.68 22.93
CA ASN A 164 2.18 -0.72 23.76
C ASN A 164 3.66 -0.72 23.38
N VAL A 165 4.12 0.38 22.81
CA VAL A 165 5.52 0.59 22.44
C VAL A 165 6.16 1.59 23.40
N ASN A 166 7.24 1.17 24.04
CA ASN A 166 8.04 2.02 24.91
C ASN A 166 9.47 2.11 24.39
N VAL A 167 9.83 3.27 23.84
CA VAL A 167 11.17 3.50 23.31
C VAL A 167 12.17 3.65 24.46
N ARG A 168 13.32 2.97 24.37
CA ARG A 168 14.34 2.93 25.45
C ARG A 168 15.72 3.40 24.99
N GLY A 169 16.59 3.66 25.96
CA GLY A 169 18.01 3.93 25.73
C GLY A 169 18.26 5.17 24.87
N SER A 170 19.19 5.06 23.92
CA SER A 170 19.51 6.15 22.99
C SER A 170 18.37 6.48 22.04
N LEU A 171 17.60 5.48 21.62
CA LEU A 171 16.46 5.68 20.73
C LEU A 171 15.37 6.53 21.40
N ARG A 172 15.18 6.40 22.72
CA ARG A 172 14.23 7.27 23.47
C ARG A 172 14.60 8.76 23.42
N ARG A 173 15.88 9.09 23.20
CA ARG A 173 16.34 10.48 23.05
C ARG A 173 16.23 10.98 21.61
N GLN A 174 16.10 10.06 20.66
CA GLN A 174 15.97 10.36 19.23
C GLN A 174 14.51 10.39 18.79
N GLY A 175 13.68 9.50 19.33
CA GLY A 175 12.30 9.27 18.91
C GLY A 175 12.18 8.25 17.79
N LEU A 176 10.99 7.66 17.68
CA LEU A 176 10.46 7.02 16.48
C LEU A 176 9.48 7.99 15.82
N THR A 177 9.23 7.86 14.54
CA THR A 177 8.28 8.70 13.78
C THR A 177 7.20 7.81 13.19
N GLU A 178 7.65 6.74 12.54
CA GLU A 178 6.78 5.74 11.95
C GLU A 178 6.78 4.41 12.73
N LEU A 179 5.62 3.75 12.77
CA LEU A 179 5.46 2.34 13.08
C LEU A 179 4.46 1.72 12.10
N PHE A 180 4.93 0.71 11.37
CA PHE A 180 4.09 -0.20 10.60
C PHE A 180 4.20 -1.60 11.17
N PHE A 181 3.07 -2.29 11.34
CA PHE A 181 3.05 -3.71 11.65
C PHE A 181 1.81 -4.40 11.08
N GLU A 182 1.96 -5.70 10.87
CA GLU A 182 0.91 -6.65 10.55
C GLU A 182 0.84 -7.73 11.65
N SER A 183 -0.36 -8.26 11.90
CA SER A 183 -0.51 -9.47 12.70
C SER A 183 -0.05 -10.70 11.90
N ALA A 184 0.16 -11.82 12.57
CA ALA A 184 0.25 -13.09 11.84
C ALA A 184 -1.07 -13.38 11.10
N GLU A 185 -0.98 -14.02 9.94
CA GLU A 185 -2.09 -14.32 9.03
C GLU A 185 -2.23 -15.84 8.85
N PRO A 186 -2.84 -16.56 9.82
CA PRO A 186 -3.07 -17.98 9.65
C PRO A 186 -4.09 -18.22 8.53
N PRO A 187 -3.95 -19.32 7.77
CA PRO A 187 -4.95 -19.71 6.79
C PRO A 187 -6.31 -19.98 7.45
N PHE A 188 -7.40 -19.91 6.68
CA PHE A 188 -8.76 -20.04 7.20
C PHE A 188 -9.13 -21.40 7.80
N ASP A 189 -8.34 -22.45 7.57
CA ASP A 189 -8.49 -23.72 8.26
C ASP A 189 -7.88 -23.73 9.68
N GLU A 190 -7.00 -22.78 9.98
CA GLU A 190 -6.44 -22.52 11.31
C GLU A 190 -7.15 -21.37 12.06
N LEU A 191 -7.56 -20.32 11.35
CA LEU A 191 -8.28 -19.17 11.91
C LEU A 191 -9.40 -18.72 10.96
N SER A 192 -10.66 -19.01 11.32
CA SER A 192 -11.78 -18.59 10.48
C SER A 192 -11.95 -17.06 10.49
N PRO A 193 -12.52 -16.47 9.41
CA PRO A 193 -12.82 -15.03 9.38
C PRO A 193 -13.71 -14.55 10.55
N GLU A 194 -14.69 -15.36 10.97
CA GLU A 194 -15.55 -15.04 12.12
C GLU A 194 -14.74 -14.93 13.42
N GLU A 195 -13.80 -15.84 13.64
CA GLU A 195 -12.91 -15.81 14.80
C GLU A 195 -11.90 -14.67 14.74
N PHE A 196 -11.41 -14.31 13.55
CA PHE A 196 -10.58 -13.12 13.33
C PHE A 196 -11.33 -11.86 13.76
N PHE A 197 -12.52 -11.60 13.20
CA PHE A 197 -13.33 -10.44 13.56
C PHE A 197 -13.84 -10.46 15.01
N ALA A 198 -13.92 -11.61 15.65
CA ALA A 198 -14.20 -11.70 17.08
C ALA A 198 -13.03 -11.22 17.98
N ARG A 199 -11.78 -11.25 17.47
CA ARG A 199 -10.60 -10.72 18.20
C ARG A 199 -10.50 -9.20 18.13
N PHE A 200 -10.93 -8.62 17.02
CA PHE A 200 -10.83 -7.20 16.70
C PHE A 200 -12.24 -6.59 16.61
N GLU A 201 -12.65 -5.92 17.68
CA GLU A 201 -13.98 -5.31 17.81
C GLU A 201 -14.19 -4.23 16.75
N GLU A 202 -15.37 -4.17 16.13
CA GLU A 202 -15.71 -3.03 15.28
C GLU A 202 -15.94 -1.76 16.11
N GLY A 203 -15.40 -0.63 15.67
CA GLY A 203 -15.56 0.68 16.29
C GLY A 203 -14.34 1.58 16.10
N GLU A 204 -14.32 2.69 16.82
CA GLU A 204 -13.19 3.63 16.84
C GLU A 204 -12.07 3.09 17.73
N TYR A 205 -10.88 2.96 17.15
CA TYR A 205 -9.66 2.62 17.86
C TYR A 205 -8.94 3.92 18.20
N GLU A 206 -8.33 3.93 19.38
CA GLU A 206 -7.61 5.09 19.90
C GLU A 206 -6.12 4.85 19.76
N ILE A 207 -5.43 5.81 19.13
CA ILE A 207 -3.99 5.80 18.92
C ILE A 207 -3.42 6.97 19.71
N GLU A 208 -2.72 6.64 20.79
CA GLU A 208 -2.10 7.64 21.66
C GLU A 208 -0.57 7.58 21.53
N GLY A 209 0.08 8.73 21.54
CA GLY A 209 1.52 8.86 21.57
C GLY A 209 2.00 9.87 22.60
N LYS A 210 3.31 9.84 22.87
CA LYS A 210 3.96 10.88 23.66
C LYS A 210 5.25 11.34 22.99
N THR A 211 5.36 12.64 22.73
CA THR A 211 6.55 13.23 22.12
C THR A 211 7.76 13.18 23.04
N LEU A 212 8.93 13.57 22.51
CA LEU A 212 10.16 13.69 23.29
C LEU A 212 10.03 14.68 24.47
N ASP A 213 9.29 15.78 24.25
CA ASP A 213 9.06 16.84 25.22
C ASP A 213 7.88 16.57 26.16
N GLY A 214 7.09 15.54 25.87
CA GLY A 214 6.02 15.06 26.74
C GLY A 214 4.62 15.51 26.36
N GLN A 215 4.47 16.22 25.23
CA GLN A 215 3.17 16.49 24.61
C GLN A 215 2.51 15.19 24.15
N GLU A 216 1.19 15.20 24.09
CA GLU A 216 0.38 14.05 23.74
C GLU A 216 0.05 14.11 22.25
N LEU A 217 0.16 12.94 21.62
CA LEU A 217 -0.28 12.73 20.26
C LEU A 217 -1.55 11.90 20.33
N GLU A 218 -2.59 12.24 19.59
CA GLU A 218 -3.84 11.51 19.65
C GLU A 218 -4.54 11.49 18.28
N SER A 219 -4.99 10.31 17.87
CA SER A 219 -5.85 10.14 16.70
C SER A 219 -6.74 8.93 16.91
N THR A 220 -7.88 8.92 16.22
CA THR A 220 -8.77 7.77 16.18
C THR A 220 -8.94 7.30 14.75
N ASP A 221 -9.18 6.00 14.59
CA ASP A 221 -9.52 5.43 13.29
C ASP A 221 -10.58 4.35 13.40
N LEU A 222 -11.39 4.22 12.35
CA LEU A 222 -12.54 3.33 12.31
C LEU A 222 -12.14 1.96 11.77
N PHE A 223 -12.10 0.96 12.65
CA PHE A 223 -12.07 -0.42 12.23
C PHE A 223 -13.49 -0.97 12.13
N TRP A 224 -13.87 -1.48 10.96
CA TRP A 224 -15.19 -2.08 10.75
C TRP A 224 -15.11 -3.37 9.98
N HIS A 225 -16.15 -4.21 10.09
CA HIS A 225 -16.08 -5.57 9.54
C HIS A 225 -16.58 -5.65 8.10
N VAL A 226 -16.42 -4.60 7.28
CA VAL A 226 -16.80 -4.61 5.85
C VAL A 226 -15.53 -4.73 5.01
N MET A 227 -15.33 -5.90 4.39
CA MET A 227 -14.24 -6.11 3.44
C MET A 227 -14.74 -5.80 2.02
N PRO A 228 -13.97 -5.16 1.13
CA PRO A 228 -14.35 -5.02 -0.27
C PRO A 228 -14.49 -6.39 -0.96
N ALA A 229 -15.27 -6.48 -2.05
CA ALA A 229 -15.29 -7.68 -2.88
C ALA A 229 -13.93 -7.86 -3.57
N PRO A 230 -13.48 -9.10 -3.81
CA PRO A 230 -12.21 -9.34 -4.49
C PRO A 230 -12.30 -8.78 -5.92
N PRO A 231 -11.29 -8.04 -6.40
CA PRO A 231 -11.20 -7.69 -7.81
C PRO A 231 -11.17 -8.97 -8.67
N GLU A 232 -11.74 -8.91 -9.87
CA GLU A 232 -11.68 -10.00 -10.85
C GLU A 232 -10.77 -9.56 -12.01
N PRO A 233 -9.43 -9.58 -11.84
CA PRO A 233 -8.54 -9.04 -12.85
C PRO A 233 -8.41 -9.95 -14.07
N THR A 234 -8.13 -9.31 -15.20
CA THR A 234 -7.74 -9.92 -16.46
C THR A 234 -6.39 -9.37 -16.89
N VAL A 235 -5.63 -10.16 -17.63
CA VAL A 235 -4.36 -9.76 -18.24
C VAL A 235 -4.48 -9.92 -19.76
N ASN A 236 -4.39 -8.81 -20.49
CA ASN A 236 -4.72 -8.70 -21.92
C ASN A 236 -6.12 -9.24 -22.28
N GLY A 237 -7.07 -9.17 -21.33
CA GLY A 237 -8.42 -9.71 -21.48
C GLY A 237 -8.53 -11.22 -21.27
N GLU A 238 -7.42 -11.92 -20.98
CA GLU A 238 -7.44 -13.30 -20.49
C GLU A 238 -7.75 -13.30 -18.99
N LEU A 239 -8.54 -14.29 -18.55
CA LEU A 239 -8.88 -14.45 -17.14
C LEU A 239 -7.62 -14.74 -16.31
N MET A 240 -7.66 -14.38 -15.03
CA MET A 240 -6.63 -14.76 -14.07
C MET A 240 -6.43 -16.28 -14.03
N ALA A 241 -5.18 -16.70 -13.91
CA ALA A 241 -4.77 -18.06 -13.60
C ALA A 241 -5.13 -18.41 -12.15
N ILE A 242 -5.48 -19.67 -11.90
CA ILE A 242 -5.81 -20.18 -10.56
C ILE A 242 -4.59 -20.85 -9.93
N GLN A 243 -3.71 -21.44 -10.73
CA GLN A 243 -2.50 -22.12 -10.29
C GLN A 243 -1.28 -21.52 -10.99
N CYS A 244 -0.44 -20.86 -10.19
CA CYS A 244 0.74 -20.15 -10.65
C CYS A 244 2.06 -20.86 -10.35
N ASP A 245 2.02 -21.97 -9.64
CA ASP A 245 3.16 -22.86 -9.45
C ASP A 245 3.29 -23.80 -10.65
N ASP A 246 4.39 -23.67 -11.40
CA ASP A 246 4.67 -24.46 -12.60
C ASP A 246 5.14 -25.89 -12.30
N GLU A 247 5.46 -26.18 -11.03
CA GLU A 247 5.75 -27.52 -10.53
C GLU A 247 4.47 -28.28 -10.13
N GLU A 248 3.37 -27.58 -9.86
CA GLU A 248 2.12 -28.16 -9.40
C GLU A 248 1.17 -28.57 -10.55
N PRO A 249 0.42 -29.68 -10.40
CA PRO A 249 -0.59 -30.06 -11.39
C PRO A 249 -1.67 -29.00 -11.52
N GLY A 250 -1.91 -28.56 -12.76
CA GLY A 250 -2.94 -27.58 -13.06
C GLY A 250 -2.42 -26.17 -13.31
N TYR A 251 -1.09 -25.98 -13.36
CA TYR A 251 -0.46 -24.74 -13.83
C TYR A 251 -1.16 -24.18 -15.07
N ASP A 252 -1.69 -22.97 -14.95
CA ASP A 252 -2.56 -22.35 -15.95
C ASP A 252 -2.29 -20.86 -16.15
N ALA A 253 -1.04 -20.43 -15.91
CA ALA A 253 -0.60 -19.06 -16.15
C ALA A 253 -1.07 -18.51 -17.50
N SER A 254 -1.63 -17.30 -17.48
CA SER A 254 -2.24 -16.69 -18.66
C SER A 254 -1.17 -16.34 -19.69
N LEU A 255 -1.36 -16.76 -20.94
CA LEU A 255 -0.38 -16.56 -22.00
C LEU A 255 -0.68 -15.28 -22.77
N VAL A 256 0.18 -14.28 -22.64
CA VAL A 256 -0.06 -12.92 -23.15
C VAL A 256 1.07 -12.43 -24.05
N SER A 257 0.87 -11.28 -24.68
CA SER A 257 1.86 -10.64 -25.57
C SER A 257 1.98 -9.16 -25.23
N SER A 258 3.13 -8.55 -25.52
CA SER A 258 3.30 -7.12 -25.27
C SER A 258 2.45 -6.26 -26.23
N PRO A 259 1.87 -5.14 -25.76
CA PRO A 259 1.93 -4.60 -24.39
C PRO A 259 1.05 -5.40 -23.41
N VAL A 260 1.52 -5.52 -22.16
CA VAL A 260 0.79 -6.20 -21.08
C VAL A 260 -0.11 -5.20 -20.35
N THR A 261 -1.41 -5.46 -20.35
CA THR A 261 -2.43 -4.64 -19.69
C THR A 261 -3.18 -5.46 -18.66
N ILE A 262 -3.21 -5.00 -17.42
CA ILE A 262 -3.99 -5.59 -16.33
C ILE A 262 -5.23 -4.72 -16.13
N ALA A 263 -6.42 -5.32 -16.12
CA ALA A 263 -7.69 -4.61 -15.99
C ALA A 263 -8.69 -5.40 -15.15
N TRP A 264 -9.55 -4.71 -14.42
CA TRP A 264 -10.60 -5.29 -13.58
C TRP A 264 -11.87 -4.45 -13.65
N ASP A 265 -12.98 -5.01 -13.17
CA ASP A 265 -14.23 -4.26 -12.99
C ASP A 265 -14.18 -3.43 -11.69
N PRO A 266 -14.83 -2.25 -11.64
CA PRO A 266 -14.92 -1.47 -10.40
C PRO A 266 -15.58 -2.25 -9.26
N VAL A 267 -14.90 -2.29 -8.11
CA VAL A 267 -15.41 -2.89 -6.88
C VAL A 267 -16.31 -1.88 -6.17
N THR A 268 -17.60 -2.24 -6.05
CA THR A 268 -18.64 -1.36 -5.47
C THR A 268 -19.44 -2.01 -4.34
N THR A 269 -19.14 -3.28 -4.05
CA THR A 269 -19.79 -4.05 -2.99
C THR A 269 -18.74 -4.73 -2.13
N SER A 270 -19.14 -5.12 -0.93
CA SER A 270 -18.33 -5.90 -0.02
C SER A 270 -18.15 -7.36 -0.47
N HIS A 271 -17.21 -8.06 0.16
CA HIS A 271 -16.99 -9.49 0.00
C HIS A 271 -18.30 -10.28 0.23
N PRO A 272 -18.60 -11.30 -0.59
CA PRO A 272 -19.88 -12.02 -0.50
C PRO A 272 -20.01 -12.91 0.76
N THR A 273 -18.88 -13.33 1.34
CA THR A 273 -18.85 -14.33 2.42
C THR A 273 -17.97 -13.97 3.63
N ILE A 274 -17.22 -12.87 3.57
CA ILE A 274 -16.25 -12.47 4.62
C ILE A 274 -16.66 -11.10 5.12
N GLY A 275 -16.76 -10.96 6.45
CA GLY A 275 -17.26 -9.74 7.06
C GLY A 275 -18.76 -9.51 6.82
N ARG A 276 -19.18 -8.25 6.85
CA ARG A 276 -20.55 -7.79 6.67
C ARG A 276 -20.78 -7.39 5.22
N PHE A 277 -21.99 -7.72 4.74
CA PHE A 277 -22.43 -7.34 3.42
C PHE A 277 -22.87 -5.87 3.34
N GLY A 278 -22.42 -5.14 2.31
CA GLY A 278 -22.77 -3.74 2.07
C GLY A 278 -22.26 -3.19 0.73
N GLU A 279 -22.68 -1.98 0.40
CA GLU A 279 -22.04 -1.17 -0.64
C GLU A 279 -20.75 -0.57 -0.09
N ILE A 280 -19.73 -0.45 -0.94
CA ILE A 280 -18.46 0.20 -0.59
C ILE A 280 -18.07 1.19 -1.69
N ALA A 281 -17.19 2.12 -1.35
CA ALA A 281 -16.45 2.91 -2.32
C ALA A 281 -14.97 2.54 -2.21
N ALA A 282 -14.30 2.32 -3.34
CA ALA A 282 -12.85 2.19 -3.35
C ALA A 282 -12.22 3.56 -3.00
N ALA A 283 -11.21 3.55 -2.14
CA ALA A 283 -10.30 4.67 -1.94
C ALA A 283 -9.19 4.68 -3.00
N LEU A 284 -8.65 3.50 -3.30
CA LEU A 284 -7.64 3.28 -4.32
C LEU A 284 -7.64 1.82 -4.77
N TYR A 285 -7.00 1.59 -5.91
CA TYR A 285 -6.48 0.26 -6.27
C TYR A 285 -4.97 0.28 -6.17
N GLN A 286 -4.38 -0.88 -5.95
CA GLN A 286 -2.94 -1.08 -6.04
C GLN A 286 -2.66 -2.25 -6.97
N VAL A 287 -1.70 -2.07 -7.88
CA VAL A 287 -1.23 -3.14 -8.75
C VAL A 287 0.22 -3.41 -8.43
N VAL A 288 0.51 -4.67 -8.10
CA VAL A 288 1.86 -5.18 -7.87
C VAL A 288 2.17 -6.17 -8.99
N VAL A 289 3.35 -6.09 -9.58
CA VAL A 289 3.85 -7.03 -10.58
C VAL A 289 5.24 -7.44 -10.18
N GLU A 290 5.47 -8.75 -10.08
CA GLU A 290 6.72 -9.32 -9.62
C GLU A 290 7.33 -10.22 -10.70
N VAL A 291 8.66 -10.23 -10.75
CA VAL A 291 9.43 -11.11 -11.62
C VAL A 291 10.65 -11.61 -10.88
N ASP A 292 10.80 -12.93 -10.87
CA ASP A 292 11.99 -13.59 -10.35
C ASP A 292 13.06 -13.69 -11.41
N LEU A 293 14.28 -13.34 -11.02
CA LEU A 293 15.40 -13.16 -11.92
C LEU A 293 16.64 -13.84 -11.32
N GLU A 294 17.49 -14.40 -12.17
CA GLU A 294 18.78 -14.97 -11.75
C GLU A 294 19.93 -14.07 -12.21
N VAL A 295 20.68 -13.50 -11.28
CA VAL A 295 21.89 -12.70 -11.56
C VAL A 295 23.08 -13.32 -10.84
N ASN A 296 24.07 -13.77 -11.61
CA ASN A 296 25.28 -14.44 -11.11
C ASN A 296 25.01 -15.70 -10.27
N GLY A 297 23.93 -16.43 -10.55
CA GLY A 297 23.54 -17.62 -9.78
C GLY A 297 22.88 -17.30 -8.43
N GLU A 298 22.47 -16.06 -8.21
CA GLU A 298 21.63 -15.65 -7.09
C GLU A 298 20.25 -15.22 -7.63
N GLU A 299 19.19 -15.75 -7.02
CA GLU A 299 17.81 -15.36 -7.30
C GLU A 299 17.48 -14.01 -6.63
N PHE A 300 16.76 -13.16 -7.36
CA PHE A 300 16.22 -11.91 -6.85
C PHE A 300 14.85 -11.62 -7.47
N THR A 301 13.93 -11.17 -6.64
CA THR A 301 12.61 -10.69 -7.08
C THR A 301 12.70 -9.20 -7.35
N SER A 302 12.27 -8.79 -8.54
CA SER A 302 12.01 -7.38 -8.84
C SER A 302 10.52 -7.11 -8.76
N VAL A 303 10.15 -5.99 -8.12
CA VAL A 303 8.76 -5.60 -7.87
C VAL A 303 8.49 -4.26 -8.53
N PHE A 304 7.41 -4.19 -9.29
CA PHE A 304 6.78 -2.97 -9.75
C PHE A 304 5.47 -2.80 -9.00
N ASN A 305 5.27 -1.65 -8.35
CA ASN A 305 4.10 -1.38 -7.53
C ASN A 305 3.59 0.03 -7.82
N VAL A 306 2.28 0.17 -8.04
CA VAL A 306 1.63 1.46 -8.26
C VAL A 306 0.27 1.54 -7.56
N ASN A 307 0.03 2.67 -6.91
CA ASN A 307 -1.29 3.05 -6.42
C ASN A 307 -2.02 3.83 -7.51
N LEU A 308 -3.26 3.44 -7.78
CA LEU A 308 -4.13 4.02 -8.79
C LEU A 308 -5.34 4.68 -8.10
N PRO A 309 -5.79 5.84 -8.60
CA PRO A 309 -7.06 6.43 -8.20
C PRO A 309 -8.23 5.44 -8.30
N PRO A 310 -9.31 5.62 -7.53
CA PRO A 310 -10.41 4.66 -7.46
C PRO A 310 -11.26 4.59 -8.74
N ASP A 311 -11.09 5.53 -9.67
CA ASP A 311 -11.72 5.55 -10.99
C ASP A 311 -10.86 4.90 -12.10
N GLU A 312 -9.61 4.53 -11.80
CA GLU A 312 -8.72 3.82 -12.71
C GLU A 312 -8.80 2.31 -12.43
N THR A 313 -9.34 1.55 -13.38
CA THR A 313 -9.49 0.09 -13.27
C THR A 313 -8.75 -0.70 -14.35
N GLU A 314 -7.76 -0.05 -14.96
CA GLU A 314 -6.84 -0.66 -15.90
C GLU A 314 -5.47 0.01 -15.84
N MET A 315 -4.42 -0.73 -16.16
CA MET A 315 -3.11 -0.16 -16.39
C MET A 315 -2.27 -1.01 -17.35
N THR A 316 -1.37 -0.36 -18.09
CA THR A 316 -0.34 -1.04 -18.87
C THR A 316 0.95 -1.14 -18.06
N VAL A 317 1.48 -2.35 -17.92
CA VAL A 317 2.76 -2.58 -17.23
C VAL A 317 3.89 -2.03 -18.12
N PRO A 318 4.85 -1.26 -17.57
CA PRO A 318 5.95 -0.69 -18.36
C PRO A 318 6.72 -1.76 -19.15
N GLU A 319 6.96 -1.50 -20.44
CA GLU A 319 7.66 -2.43 -21.34
C GLU A 319 9.07 -2.75 -20.82
N GLU A 320 9.74 -1.78 -20.17
CA GLU A 320 11.04 -1.99 -19.56
C GLU A 320 11.02 -2.99 -18.39
N PHE A 321 9.90 -3.08 -17.68
CA PHE A 321 9.72 -4.06 -16.60
C PHE A 321 9.36 -5.44 -17.18
N ILE A 322 8.47 -5.48 -18.18
CA ILE A 322 8.15 -6.70 -18.92
C ILE A 322 9.39 -7.30 -19.60
N ALA A 323 10.34 -6.47 -20.03
CA ALA A 323 11.60 -6.93 -20.63
C ALA A 323 12.55 -7.64 -19.63
N LEU A 324 12.23 -7.67 -18.33
CA LEU A 324 13.09 -8.31 -17.33
C LEU A 324 12.97 -9.84 -17.35
N GLY A 325 11.82 -10.41 -17.71
CA GLY A 325 11.58 -11.85 -17.64
C GLY A 325 10.45 -12.33 -18.55
N GLU A 326 10.11 -13.61 -18.43
CA GLU A 326 9.06 -14.25 -19.22
C GLU A 326 7.83 -14.60 -18.37
N THR A 327 8.04 -14.94 -17.10
CA THR A 327 6.99 -15.31 -16.14
C THR A 327 6.86 -14.23 -15.08
N PHE A 328 5.64 -13.79 -14.82
CA PHE A 328 5.33 -12.74 -13.86
C PHE A 328 4.22 -13.18 -12.92
N LYS A 329 4.33 -12.78 -11.66
CA LYS A 329 3.21 -12.73 -10.73
C LYS A 329 2.64 -11.33 -10.72
N TYR A 330 1.36 -11.22 -10.45
CA TYR A 330 0.74 -9.92 -10.25
C TYR A 330 -0.37 -10.01 -9.20
N GLU A 331 -0.62 -8.88 -8.57
CA GLU A 331 -1.63 -8.72 -7.55
C GLU A 331 -2.43 -7.46 -7.84
N VAL A 332 -3.75 -7.54 -7.68
CA VAL A 332 -4.62 -6.37 -7.67
C VAL A 332 -5.28 -6.27 -6.32
N LEU A 333 -5.01 -5.17 -5.62
CA LEU A 333 -5.61 -4.85 -4.33
C LEU A 333 -6.63 -3.73 -4.49
N VAL A 334 -7.68 -3.78 -3.67
CA VAL A 334 -8.63 -2.69 -3.49
C VAL A 334 -8.68 -2.30 -2.01
N LYS A 335 -8.48 -1.03 -1.70
CA LYS A 335 -8.69 -0.45 -0.36
C LYS A 335 -10.04 0.26 -0.35
N GLU A 336 -10.93 -0.05 0.58
CA GLU A 336 -12.21 0.65 0.72
C GLU A 336 -12.08 1.95 1.53
N ALA A 337 -12.92 2.94 1.23
CA ALA A 337 -12.73 4.33 1.67
C ALA A 337 -13.24 4.68 3.07
N THR A 338 -14.03 3.83 3.71
CA THR A 338 -14.70 4.13 4.98
C THR A 338 -13.85 3.72 6.18
N GLY A 339 -13.35 2.49 6.22
CA GLY A 339 -12.50 1.98 7.31
C GLY A 339 -11.17 1.43 6.83
N GLY A 340 -10.80 1.67 5.57
CA GLY A 340 -9.48 1.34 5.04
C GLY A 340 -9.20 -0.15 4.85
N ASN A 341 -10.19 -1.04 5.02
CA ASN A 341 -9.98 -2.47 4.79
C ASN A 341 -9.60 -2.74 3.33
N GLN A 342 -8.77 -3.77 3.11
CA GLN A 342 -8.33 -4.11 1.77
C GLN A 342 -8.40 -5.59 1.44
N VAL A 343 -8.63 -5.87 0.17
CA VAL A 343 -8.63 -7.23 -0.39
C VAL A 343 -7.67 -7.28 -1.56
N ALA A 344 -6.81 -8.29 -1.52
CA ALA A 344 -5.83 -8.66 -2.52
C ALA A 344 -6.27 -9.89 -3.31
N VAL A 345 -5.97 -9.91 -4.60
CA VAL A 345 -6.07 -11.09 -5.47
C VAL A 345 -4.77 -11.23 -6.25
N GLU A 346 -4.06 -12.34 -6.04
CA GLU A 346 -2.84 -12.72 -6.77
C GLU A 346 -3.17 -13.65 -7.95
N SER A 347 -2.41 -13.49 -9.05
CA SER A 347 -2.34 -14.42 -10.16
C SER A 347 -1.00 -14.27 -10.92
N CYS A 348 -0.89 -14.87 -12.11
CA CYS A 348 0.34 -14.89 -12.90
C CYS A 348 0.07 -14.94 -14.41
N PHE A 349 1.09 -14.56 -15.18
CA PHE A 349 1.07 -14.65 -16.63
C PHE A 349 2.46 -14.94 -17.20
N VAL A 350 2.47 -15.42 -18.44
CA VAL A 350 3.67 -15.66 -19.24
C VAL A 350 3.61 -14.81 -20.51
N VAL A 351 4.70 -14.11 -20.83
CA VAL A 351 4.81 -13.28 -22.03
C VAL A 351 5.49 -14.06 -23.15
N ASN A 352 4.82 -14.10 -24.31
CA ASN A 352 5.31 -14.76 -25.54
C ASN A 352 5.92 -13.81 -26.57
#